data_AF-A0A1F3QZN2-F1
#
_entry.id   AF-A0A1F3QZN2-F1
#
_cell.length_a   1.000
_cell.length_b   1.000
_cell.length_c   1.000
_cell.angle_alpha   90.00
_cell.angle_beta   90.00
_cell.angle_gamma   90.00
#
_symmetry.space_group_name_H-M   'P 1'
#
loop_
_entity.id
_entity.type
_entity.pdbx_description
1 polymer ?
#
loop_
_entity_poly.entity_id
_entity_poly.type
_entity_poly.pdbx_seq_one_letter_code
_entity_poly.pdbx_strand_id
1 'polypeptide(L)'
;MVFIIGFIGVFFALIGNMYWYRIKGLLKKNGYNAYNFHGHSSDLGNFQQLINSTNDVSLKNYYKKILFRLRVSIALIVLSAIVSVLYMSLFYAKWDGVSTIFYW
;
A
#
# COMPACT_ATOMS: atom_id res chain seq x y z
N MET A 1 3.73 -15.92 -14.71
CA MET A 1 3.11 -14.58 -14.70
C MET A 1 2.50 -14.23 -13.33
N VAL A 2 1.67 -15.10 -12.74
CA VAL A 2 1.13 -14.95 -11.36
C VAL A 2 2.22 -14.73 -10.30
N PHE A 3 3.32 -15.49 -10.37
CA PHE A 3 4.48 -15.32 -9.48
C PHE A 3 5.12 -13.93 -9.55
N ILE A 4 5.14 -13.29 -10.72
CA ILE A 4 5.71 -11.95 -10.91
C ILE A 4 4.78 -10.91 -10.25
N ILE A 5 3.46 -11.04 -10.42
CA ILE A 5 2.50 -10.13 -9.80
C ILE A 5 2.51 -10.26 -8.27
N GLY A 6 2.63 -11.50 -7.76
CA GLY A 6 2.83 -11.76 -6.33
C GLY A 6 4.09 -11.10 -5.78
N PHE A 7 5.21 -11.20 -6.51
CA PHE A 7 6.48 -10.56 -6.12
C PHE A 7 6.38 -9.03 -6.10
N ILE A 8 5.69 -8.45 -7.07
CA ILE A 8 5.40 -7.01 -7.14
C ILE A 8 4.57 -6.55 -5.94
N GLY A 9 3.53 -7.31 -5.57
CA GLY A 9 2.70 -7.02 -4.40
C GLY A 9 3.51 -7.04 -3.10
N VAL A 10 4.36 -8.05 -2.89
CA VAL A 10 5.24 -8.14 -1.72
C VAL A 10 6.24 -6.98 -1.68
N PHE A 11 6.82 -6.61 -2.81
CA PHE A 11 7.76 -5.49 -2.91
C PHE A 11 7.09 -4.16 -2.50
N PHE A 12 5.90 -3.87 -3.00
CA PHE A 12 5.18 -2.66 -2.60
C PHE A 12 4.70 -2.69 -1.14
N ALA A 13 4.38 -3.87 -0.61
CA ALA A 13 4.07 -4.04 0.81
C ALA A 13 5.27 -3.70 1.71
N LEU A 14 6.47 -4.15 1.34
CA LEU A 14 7.70 -3.80 2.06
C LEU A 14 7.98 -2.29 2.01
N ILE A 15 7.82 -1.67 0.84
CA ILE A 15 7.98 -0.21 0.67
C ILE A 15 6.95 0.56 1.52
N GLY A 16 5.68 0.17 1.46
CA GLY A 16 4.62 0.76 2.27
C GLY A 16 4.93 0.66 3.76
N ASN A 17 5.39 -0.51 4.20
CA ASN A 17 5.81 -0.75 5.59
C ASN A 17 6.98 0.15 6.00
N MET A 18 7.99 0.34 5.15
CA MET A 18 9.09 1.28 5.42
C MET A 18 8.60 2.72 5.61
N TYR A 19 7.67 3.20 4.77
CA TYR A 19 7.10 4.53 4.93
C TYR A 19 6.25 4.64 6.19
N TRP A 20 5.55 3.57 6.57
CA TRP A 20 4.81 3.50 7.82
C TRP A 20 5.72 3.71 9.04
N TYR A 21 6.82 2.96 9.13
CA TYR A 21 7.79 3.12 10.21
C TYR A 21 8.42 4.52 10.25
N ARG A 22 8.63 5.15 9.10
CA ARG A 22 9.08 6.56 9.05
C ARG A 22 8.06 7.52 9.62
N ILE A 23 6.79 7.41 9.22
CA ILE A 23 5.69 8.23 9.78
C ILE A 23 5.65 8.07 11.30
N LYS A 24 5.73 6.83 11.77
CA LYS A 24 5.75 6.52 13.19
C LYS A 24 6.92 7.15 13.93
N GLY A 25 8.13 7.07 13.36
CA GLY A 25 9.31 7.71 13.92
C GLY A 25 9.15 9.23 14.01
N LEU A 26 8.54 9.86 13.00
CA LEU A 26 8.25 11.29 12.99
C LEU A 26 7.20 11.66 14.04
N LEU A 27 6.14 10.89 14.17
CA LEU A 27 5.10 11.09 15.20
C LEU A 27 5.69 11.01 16.62
N LYS A 28 6.48 9.96 16.90
CA LYS A 28 7.13 9.79 18.20
C LYS A 28 8.09 10.95 18.53
N LYS A 29 8.84 11.42 17.53
CA LYS A 29 9.74 12.60 17.69
C LYS A 29 8.99 13.89 17.98
N ASN A 30 7.74 14.00 17.56
CA ASN A 30 6.88 15.16 17.77
C ASN A 30 5.89 14.97 18.95
N GLY A 31 6.14 14.00 19.84
CA GLY A 31 5.38 13.81 21.08
C GLY A 31 4.06 13.03 20.95
N TYR A 32 3.77 12.44 19.79
CA TYR A 32 2.57 11.62 19.61
C TYR A 32 2.79 10.19 20.12
N ASN A 33 1.78 9.63 20.81
CA ASN A 33 1.74 8.21 21.19
C ASN A 33 1.42 7.35 19.96
N ALA A 34 2.43 6.67 19.42
CA ALA A 34 2.28 5.77 18.28
C ALA A 34 2.41 4.29 18.70
N TYR A 35 1.30 3.54 18.70
CA TYR A 35 1.23 2.15 19.18
C TYR A 35 1.65 1.13 18.11
N ASN A 36 2.29 0.01 18.48
CA ASN A 36 2.86 -0.97 17.56
C ASN A 36 1.86 -1.88 16.84
N PHE A 37 0.67 -2.10 17.39
CA PHE A 37 -0.23 -3.15 16.90
C PHE A 37 -1.70 -2.73 16.74
N HIS A 38 -2.14 -1.60 17.33
CA HIS A 38 -3.58 -1.27 17.47
C HIS A 38 -3.92 0.20 17.17
N GLY A 39 -3.17 0.88 16.30
CA GLY A 39 -3.33 2.32 16.02
C GLY A 39 -3.20 2.71 14.55
N HIS A 40 -3.47 1.78 13.61
CA HIS A 40 -3.18 2.00 12.19
C HIS A 40 -3.88 3.25 11.62
N SER A 41 -5.18 3.41 11.85
CA SER A 41 -5.92 4.56 11.35
C SER A 41 -5.59 5.86 12.09
N SER A 42 -5.36 5.80 13.41
CA SER A 42 -5.07 6.99 14.23
C SER A 42 -3.71 7.61 13.90
N ASP A 43 -2.70 6.81 13.55
CA ASP A 43 -1.37 7.30 13.18
C ASP A 43 -1.43 8.18 11.92
N LEU A 44 -2.26 7.81 10.93
CA LEU A 44 -2.48 8.64 9.74
C LEU A 44 -3.18 9.97 10.09
N GLY A 45 -4.17 9.93 10.98
CA GLY A 45 -4.85 11.13 11.48
C GLY A 45 -3.88 12.07 12.21
N ASN A 46 -3.09 11.52 13.13
CA ASN A 46 -2.05 12.24 13.87
C ASN A 46 -0.97 12.81 12.93
N PHE A 47 -0.57 12.07 11.90
CA PHE A 47 0.42 12.54 10.94
C PHE A 47 -0.14 13.66 10.07
N GLN A 48 -1.43 13.60 9.74
CA GLN A 48 -2.09 14.67 9.01
C GLN A 48 -2.28 15.93 9.87
N GLN A 49 -2.54 15.77 11.18
CA GLN A 49 -2.49 16.88 12.13
C GLN A 49 -1.09 17.49 12.22
N LEU A 50 -0.04 16.67 12.30
CA LEU A 50 1.36 17.14 12.31
C LEU A 50 1.70 17.93 11.03
N ILE A 51 1.26 17.46 9.86
CA ILE A 51 1.42 18.21 8.59
C ILE A 51 0.72 19.56 8.66
N ASN A 52 -0.47 19.62 9.26
CA ASN A 52 -1.24 20.85 9.36
C ASN A 52 -0.65 21.84 10.36
N SER A 53 -0.09 21.35 11.47
CA SER A 53 0.57 22.17 12.51
C SER A 53 1.99 22.60 12.15
N THR A 54 2.57 22.05 11.08
CA THR A 54 3.91 22.43 10.61
C THR A 54 3.84 23.75 9.82
N ASN A 55 4.46 24.80 10.35
CA ASN A 55 4.55 26.13 9.71
C ASN A 55 5.64 26.21 8.64
N ASP A 56 6.69 25.40 8.76
CA ASP A 56 7.76 25.32 7.76
C ASP A 56 7.24 24.64 6.47
N VAL A 57 7.21 25.40 5.37
CA VAL A 57 6.73 24.95 4.06
C VAL A 57 7.56 23.77 3.51
N SER A 58 8.87 23.79 3.72
CA SER A 58 9.78 22.73 3.27
C SER A 58 9.49 21.42 4.01
N LEU A 59 9.39 21.51 5.33
CA LEU A 59 9.12 20.36 6.20
C LEU A 59 7.72 19.78 5.93
N LYS A 60 6.72 20.65 5.74
CA LYS A 60 5.35 20.27 5.39
C LYS A 60 5.28 19.51 4.06
N ASN A 61 6.00 19.98 3.04
CA ASN A 61 6.07 19.31 1.75
C ASN A 61 6.77 17.95 1.83
N TYR A 62 7.81 17.84 2.66
CA TYR A 62 8.48 16.58 2.94
C TYR A 62 7.52 15.55 3.58
N TYR A 63 6.76 15.95 4.59
CA TYR A 63 5.76 15.06 5.23
C TYR A 63 4.62 14.67 4.28
N LYS A 64 4.11 15.62 3.49
CA LYS A 64 3.13 15.32 2.42
C LYS A 64 3.66 14.30 1.43
N LYS A 65 4.94 14.39 1.03
CA LYS A 65 5.58 13.45 0.12
C LYS A 65 5.66 12.04 0.71
N ILE A 66 5.95 11.91 2.01
CA ILE A 66 5.93 10.62 2.71
C ILE A 66 4.52 10.03 2.70
N LEU A 67 3.52 10.82 3.08
CA LEU A 67 2.12 10.38 3.11
C LEU A 67 1.62 9.96 1.72
N PHE A 68 1.96 10.73 0.69
CA PHE A 68 1.62 10.41 -0.70
C PHE A 68 2.26 9.10 -1.16
N ARG A 69 3.56 8.90 -0.88
CA ARG A 69 4.27 7.66 -1.24
C ARG A 69 3.69 6.43 -0.54
N LEU A 70 3.27 6.57 0.71
CA LEU A 70 2.56 5.50 1.42
C LEU A 70 1.23 5.16 0.70
N ARG A 71 0.42 6.17 0.37
CA ARG A 71 -0.86 5.97 -0.34
C ARG A 71 -0.67 5.32 -1.70
N VAL A 72 0.33 5.76 -2.47
CA VAL A 72 0.68 5.15 -3.77
C VAL A 72 1.09 3.69 -3.59
N SER A 73 1.88 3.37 -2.56
CA SER A 73 2.29 1.99 -2.29
C SER A 73 1.08 1.10 -1.99
N ILE A 74 0.14 1.57 -1.16
CA ILE A 74 -1.11 0.86 -0.86
C ILE A 74 -1.95 0.68 -2.13
N ALA A 75 -2.12 1.73 -2.93
CA ALA A 75 -2.88 1.66 -4.19
C ALA A 75 -2.28 0.66 -5.18
N LEU A 76 -0.95 0.59 -5.28
CA LEU A 76 -0.26 -0.37 -6.15
C LEU A 76 -0.41 -1.82 -5.66
N ILE A 77 -0.44 -2.05 -4.35
CA ILE A 77 -0.75 -3.37 -3.77
C ILE A 77 -2.16 -3.79 -4.18
N VAL A 78 -3.15 -2.92 -3.97
CA VAL A 78 -4.55 -3.20 -4.31
C VAL A 78 -4.71 -3.45 -5.82
N LEU A 79 -4.06 -2.62 -6.66
CA LEU A 79 -4.08 -2.80 -8.11
C LEU A 79 -3.47 -4.14 -8.52
N SER A 80 -2.34 -4.54 -7.90
CA SER A 80 -1.69 -5.82 -8.18
C SER A 80 -2.59 -7.02 -7.81
N ALA A 81 -3.38 -6.90 -6.74
CA ALA A 81 -4.34 -7.90 -6.33
C ALA A 81 -5.50 -8.01 -7.33
N ILE A 82 -6.08 -6.87 -7.75
CA ILE A 82 -7.16 -6.84 -8.76
C ILE A 82 -6.69 -7.46 -10.08
N VAL A 83 -5.51 -7.08 -10.57
CA VAL A 83 -4.95 -7.65 -11.81
C VAL A 83 -4.71 -9.16 -11.67
N SER A 84 -4.26 -9.63 -10.50
CA SER A 84 -4.10 -11.08 -10.25
C SER A 84 -5.43 -11.83 -10.33
N VAL A 85 -6.49 -11.28 -9.72
CA VAL A 85 -7.83 -11.88 -9.73
C VAL A 85 -8.38 -11.93 -11.17
N LEU A 86 -8.30 -10.81 -11.90
CA LEU A 86 -8.76 -10.73 -13.29
C LEU A 86 -8.01 -11.70 -14.21
N TYR A 87 -6.68 -11.81 -14.03
CA TYR A 87 -5.87 -12.76 -14.80
C TYR A 87 -6.30 -14.20 -14.52
N MET A 88 -6.50 -14.57 -13.25
CA MET A 88 -6.97 -15.91 -12.89
C MET A 88 -8.34 -16.19 -13.49
N SER A 89 -9.30 -15.26 -13.38
CA SER A 89 -10.64 -15.47 -13.95
C SER A 89 -10.61 -15.65 -15.47
N LEU A 90 -9.79 -14.89 -16.19
CA LEU A 90 -9.63 -15.04 -17.65
C LEU A 90 -8.93 -16.36 -18.02
N PHE A 91 -7.93 -16.77 -17.24
CA PHE A 91 -7.24 -18.04 -17.43
C PHE A 91 -8.20 -19.23 -17.24
N TYR A 92 -8.99 -19.24 -16.16
CA TYR A 92 -10.00 -20.27 -15.92
C TYR A 92 -11.05 -20.32 -17.03
N ALA A 93 -11.59 -19.16 -17.45
CA ALA A 93 -12.56 -19.11 -18.54
C ALA A 93 -12.01 -19.66 -19.86
N LYS A 94 -10.75 -19.37 -20.18
CA LYS A 94 -10.07 -19.94 -21.35
C LYS A 94 -9.85 -21.45 -21.22
N TRP A 95 -9.51 -21.93 -20.03
CA TRP A 95 -9.26 -23.35 -19.79
C TRP A 95 -10.54 -24.18 -19.88
N ASP A 96 -11.67 -23.70 -19.33
CA ASP A 96 -12.99 -24.33 -19.46
C ASP A 96 -13.43 -24.40 -20.94
N GLY A 97 -13.23 -23.33 -21.71
CA GLY A 97 -13.53 -23.32 -23.14
C GLY A 97 -12.65 -24.27 -23.96
N VAL A 98 -11.40 -24.50 -23.55
CA VAL A 98 -10.53 -25.51 -24.18
C VAL A 98 -10.96 -26.91 -23.79
N SER A 99 -11.29 -27.15 -22.51
CA SER A 99 -11.71 -28.47 -22.04
C SER A 99 -12.99 -28.95 -22.74
N THR A 100 -13.96 -28.06 -22.95
CA THR A 100 -15.20 -28.39 -23.66
C THR A 100 -15.00 -28.75 -25.14
N ILE A 101 -13.93 -28.28 -25.78
CA ILE A 101 -13.58 -28.66 -27.17
C ILE A 101 -12.98 -30.08 -27.24
N PHE A 102 -12.29 -30.55 -26.19
CA PHE A 102 -11.64 -31.86 -26.16
C PHE A 102 -12.53 -33.00 -25.63
N TYR A 103 -13.74 -32.70 -25.14
CA TYR A 103 -14.72 -33.68 -24.66
C TYR A 103 -15.87 -33.93 -25.66
N TRP A 104 -15.73 -33.52 -26.93
CA TRP A 104 -16.56 -33.90 -28.07
C TRP A 104 -15.73 -34.67 -29.10
#